data_AF-A0A3D0RNI4-F1
#
_entry.id   AF-A0A3D0RNI4-F1
#
_cell.length_a   1.000
_cell.length_b   1.000
_cell.length_c   1.000
_cell.angle_alpha   90.00
_cell.angle_beta   90.00
_cell.angle_gamma   90.00
#
_symmetry.space_group_name_H-M   'P 1'
#
loop_
_entity.id
_entity.type
_entity.pdbx_description
1 polymer ?
#
loop_
_entity_poly.entity_id
_entity_poly.type
_entity_poly.pdbx_seq_one_letter_code
_entity_poly.pdbx_strand_id
1 'polypeptide(L)'
;RYLRLTNRLIAQMKETLPAPAVSQLFGQIAEDLVSQYANDVKGLSMEARLDFVKDLLAQEGFTVEWEKKDDSYQIHEISCPYYQIGIAHPEVCTVDQTLISKMLALPVNRVQCILDGSAHCTYVVQQSKNK
;
A
#
# COMPACT_ATOMS: atom_id res chain seq x y z
N ARG A 1 -2.58 -24.22 -1.90
CA ARG A 1 -1.25 -24.83 -2.18
C ARG A 1 -0.18 -23.75 -2.42
N TYR A 2 -0.45 -22.75 -3.27
CA TYR A 2 0.45 -21.60 -3.48
C TYR A 2 0.71 -20.77 -2.23
N LEU A 3 -0.32 -20.41 -1.45
CA LEU A 3 -0.16 -19.67 -0.18
C LEU A 3 0.89 -20.28 0.76
N ARG A 4 0.91 -21.62 0.89
CA ARG A 4 1.89 -22.33 1.73
C ARG A 4 3.31 -22.22 1.19
N LEU A 5 3.49 -22.31 -0.13
CA LEU A 5 4.80 -22.13 -0.76
C LEU A 5 5.27 -20.67 -0.59
N THR A 6 4.39 -19.69 -0.83
CA THR A 6 4.71 -18.26 -0.66
C THR A 6 5.18 -17.95 0.75
N ASN A 7 4.46 -18.39 1.78
CA ASN A 7 4.89 -18.21 3.18
C ASN A 7 6.28 -18.84 3.44
N ARG A 8 6.53 -20.06 2.92
CA ARG A 8 7.84 -20.71 3.07
C ARG A 8 8.97 -19.94 2.37
N LEU A 9 8.71 -19.40 1.19
CA LEU A 9 9.69 -18.61 0.45
C LEU A 9 10.01 -17.30 1.18
N ILE A 10 9.01 -16.59 1.69
CA ILE A 10 9.22 -15.35 2.44
C ILE A 10 9.96 -15.65 3.75
N ALA A 11 9.59 -16.71 4.48
CA ALA A 11 10.31 -17.14 5.67
C ALA A 11 11.79 -17.44 5.37
N GLN A 12 12.07 -18.23 4.33
CA GLN A 12 13.44 -18.54 3.94
C GLN A 12 14.24 -17.29 3.51
N MET A 13 13.59 -16.35 2.84
CA MET A 13 14.19 -15.07 2.47
C MET A 13 14.60 -14.27 3.70
N LYS A 14 13.77 -14.22 4.76
CA LYS A 14 14.08 -13.54 6.02
C LYS A 14 15.20 -14.20 6.81
N GLU A 15 15.33 -15.52 6.72
CA GLU A 15 16.43 -16.25 7.37
C GLU A 15 17.78 -16.02 6.68
N THR A 16 17.76 -15.72 5.38
CA THR A 16 18.96 -15.64 4.55
C THR A 16 19.43 -14.21 4.28
N LEU A 17 18.53 -13.23 4.37
CA LEU A 17 18.82 -11.82 4.09
C LEU A 17 18.69 -10.94 5.35
N PRO A 18 19.49 -9.86 5.46
CA PRO A 18 19.27 -8.84 6.48
C PRO A 18 17.89 -8.20 6.37
N ALA A 19 17.27 -7.86 7.51
CA ALA A 19 15.95 -7.24 7.54
C ALA A 19 15.79 -6.00 6.62
N PRO A 20 16.78 -5.08 6.52
CA PRO A 20 16.68 -3.95 5.58
C PRO A 20 16.59 -4.38 4.12
N ALA A 21 17.27 -5.47 3.73
CA ALA A 21 17.23 -5.98 2.37
C ALA A 21 15.85 -6.59 2.05
N VAL A 22 15.24 -7.28 3.00
CA VAL A 22 13.86 -7.80 2.86
C VAL A 22 12.86 -6.65 2.69
N SER A 23 12.95 -5.61 3.53
CA SER A 23 12.08 -4.43 3.40
C SER A 23 12.28 -3.72 2.07
N GLN A 24 13.53 -3.62 1.59
CA GLN A 24 13.85 -3.03 0.30
C GLN A 24 13.23 -3.83 -0.86
N LEU A 25 13.22 -5.16 -0.80
CA LEU A 25 12.60 -6.00 -1.84
C LEU A 25 11.10 -5.71 -1.98
N PHE A 26 10.36 -5.64 -0.88
CA PHE A 26 8.93 -5.28 -0.92
C PHE A 26 8.70 -3.84 -1.38
N GLY A 27 9.56 -2.90 -0.95
CA GLY A 27 9.54 -1.53 -1.46
C GLY A 27 9.75 -1.46 -2.97
N GLN A 28 10.70 -2.24 -3.51
CA GLN A 28 11.00 -2.26 -4.94
C GLN A 28 9.83 -2.79 -5.77
N ILE A 29 9.08 -3.78 -5.27
CA ILE A 29 7.86 -4.26 -5.94
C ILE A 29 6.87 -3.10 -6.14
N ALA A 30 6.69 -2.26 -5.11
CA ALA A 30 5.84 -1.09 -5.22
C ALA A 30 6.40 -0.02 -6.17
N GLU A 31 7.71 0.25 -6.14
CA GLU A 31 8.35 1.19 -7.08
C GLU A 31 8.21 0.74 -8.53
N ASP A 32 8.33 -0.57 -8.80
CA ASP A 32 8.18 -1.14 -10.13
C ASP A 32 6.75 -0.96 -10.65
N LEU A 33 5.73 -1.11 -9.78
CA LEU A 33 4.34 -0.79 -10.11
C LEU A 33 4.15 0.70 -10.38
N VAL A 34 4.63 1.57 -9.48
CA VAL A 34 4.54 3.04 -9.61
C VAL A 34 5.18 3.52 -10.92
N SER A 35 6.35 2.97 -11.28
CA SER A 35 7.11 3.40 -12.45
C SER A 35 6.34 3.25 -13.76
N GLN A 36 5.42 2.28 -13.83
CA GLN A 36 4.58 2.03 -15.00
C GLN A 36 3.51 3.12 -15.18
N TYR A 37 3.07 3.75 -14.09
CA TYR A 37 1.94 4.68 -14.06
C TYR A 37 2.30 6.11 -13.65
N ALA A 38 3.58 6.38 -13.36
CA ALA A 38 4.02 7.69 -12.87
C ALA A 38 3.68 8.85 -13.82
N ASN A 39 3.64 8.58 -15.13
CA ASN A 39 3.27 9.58 -16.14
C ASN A 39 1.75 9.84 -16.17
N ASP A 40 0.92 8.85 -15.87
CA ASP A 40 -0.54 8.95 -15.91
C ASP A 40 -1.09 9.86 -14.80
N VAL A 41 -0.40 9.90 -13.65
CA VAL A 41 -0.78 10.75 -12.51
C VAL A 41 -0.19 12.16 -12.53
N LYS A 42 0.58 12.49 -13.58
CA LYS A 42 1.22 13.79 -13.72
C LYS A 42 0.20 14.86 -14.10
N GLY A 43 0.12 15.92 -13.30
CA GLY A 43 -0.82 17.04 -13.53
C GLY A 43 -2.26 16.77 -13.09
N LEU A 44 -2.57 15.57 -12.58
CA LEU A 44 -3.86 15.28 -11.96
C LEU A 44 -4.03 16.03 -10.64
N SER A 45 -5.28 16.38 -10.30
CA SER A 45 -5.65 16.83 -8.97
C SER A 45 -5.45 15.73 -7.93
N MET A 46 -5.43 16.06 -6.64
CA MET A 46 -5.28 15.06 -5.59
C MET A 46 -6.40 14.03 -5.60
N GLU A 47 -7.64 14.47 -5.77
CA GLU A 47 -8.81 13.59 -5.87
C GLU A 47 -8.72 12.67 -7.10
N ALA A 48 -8.29 13.19 -8.26
CA ALA A 48 -8.09 12.34 -9.45
C ALA A 48 -6.94 11.34 -9.27
N ARG A 49 -5.89 11.68 -8.50
CA ARG A 49 -4.84 10.71 -8.12
C ARG A 49 -5.37 9.64 -7.18
N LEU A 50 -6.25 9.99 -6.23
CA LEU A 50 -6.87 9.04 -5.31
C LEU A 50 -7.76 8.04 -6.08
N ASP A 51 -8.53 8.52 -7.06
CA ASP A 51 -9.30 7.65 -7.95
C ASP A 51 -8.39 6.72 -8.77
N PHE A 52 -7.29 7.25 -9.30
CA PHE A 52 -6.31 6.43 -10.01
C PHE A 52 -5.69 5.34 -9.10
N VAL A 53 -5.30 5.70 -7.87
CA VAL A 53 -4.73 4.76 -6.89
C VAL A 53 -5.74 3.66 -6.54
N LYS A 54 -7.01 4.02 -6.36
CA LYS A 54 -8.09 3.07 -6.13
C LYS A 54 -8.19 2.06 -7.28
N ASP A 55 -8.19 2.54 -8.52
CA ASP A 55 -8.30 1.68 -9.70
C ASP A 55 -7.07 0.78 -9.89
N LEU A 56 -5.86 1.31 -9.61
CA LEU A 56 -4.63 0.54 -9.65
C LEU A 56 -4.61 -0.57 -8.58
N LEU A 57 -4.94 -0.25 -7.34
CA LEU A 57 -5.01 -1.24 -6.26
C LEU A 57 -6.11 -2.28 -6.52
N ALA A 58 -7.20 -1.91 -7.18
CA ALA A 58 -8.23 -2.85 -7.61
C ALA A 58 -7.70 -3.89 -8.61
N GLN A 59 -6.80 -3.51 -9.52
CA GLN A 59 -6.14 -4.45 -10.44
C GLN A 59 -5.24 -5.45 -9.69
N GLU A 60 -4.63 -5.01 -8.59
CA GLU A 60 -3.85 -5.86 -7.68
C GLU A 60 -4.71 -6.71 -6.73
N GLY A 61 -6.04 -6.58 -6.80
CA GLY A 61 -6.99 -7.39 -6.02
C GLY A 61 -7.42 -6.78 -4.68
N PHE A 62 -7.14 -5.50 -4.45
CA PHE A 62 -7.67 -4.76 -3.31
C PHE A 62 -9.09 -4.25 -3.58
N THR A 63 -9.85 -4.02 -2.51
CA THR A 63 -11.05 -3.18 -2.57
C THR A 63 -10.75 -1.93 -1.77
N VAL A 64 -10.71 -0.77 -2.43
CA VAL A 64 -10.32 0.49 -1.82
C VAL A 64 -11.42 1.54 -1.97
N GLU A 65 -11.68 2.25 -0.88
CA GLU A 65 -12.51 3.44 -0.86
C GLU A 65 -11.70 4.60 -0.28
N TRP A 66 -12.04 5.83 -0.64
CA TRP A 66 -11.43 7.00 -0.03
C TRP A 66 -12.48 8.07 0.25
N GLU A 67 -12.24 8.86 1.29
CA GLU A 67 -13.08 9.99 1.65
C GLU A 67 -12.23 11.21 1.98
N LYS A 68 -12.79 12.40 1.75
CA LYS A 68 -12.21 13.67 2.17
C LYS A 68 -12.78 14.05 3.52
N LYS A 69 -11.90 14.28 4.50
CA LYS A 69 -12.25 14.79 5.84
C LYS A 69 -11.47 16.07 6.11
N ASP A 70 -12.17 17.19 6.07
CA ASP A 70 -11.62 18.53 6.30
C ASP A 70 -10.30 18.75 5.52
N ASP A 71 -9.18 18.80 6.25
CA ASP A 71 -7.82 19.02 5.76
C ASP A 71 -7.06 17.71 5.40
N SER A 72 -7.77 16.58 5.29
CA SER A 72 -7.15 15.27 5.07
C SER A 72 -7.96 14.37 4.13
N TYR A 73 -7.30 13.34 3.63
CA TYR A 73 -7.93 12.22 2.94
C TYR A 73 -7.73 10.95 3.75
N GLN A 74 -8.75 10.12 3.82
CA GLN A 74 -8.68 8.77 4.38
C GLN A 74 -8.89 7.76 3.26
N ILE A 75 -8.03 6.74 3.22
CA ILE A 75 -8.04 5.68 2.23
C ILE A 75 -8.25 4.38 3.01
N HIS A 76 -9.32 3.67 2.72
CA HIS A 76 -9.77 2.46 3.38
C HIS A 76 -9.57 1.25 2.47
N GLU A 77 -8.70 0.34 2.86
CA GLU A 77 -8.52 -0.94 2.17
C GLU A 77 -9.51 -1.96 2.72
N ILE A 78 -10.75 -1.88 2.26
CA ILE A 78 -11.87 -2.74 2.67
C ILE A 78 -11.51 -4.24 2.57
N SER A 79 -10.73 -4.61 1.57
CA SER A 79 -10.12 -5.93 1.48
C SER A 79 -8.68 -5.87 0.97
N CYS A 80 -7.78 -6.62 1.59
CA CYS A 80 -6.38 -6.76 1.19
C CYS A 80 -6.10 -8.20 0.71
N PRO A 81 -5.63 -8.40 -0.53
CA PRO A 81 -5.32 -9.73 -1.07
C PRO A 81 -4.15 -10.39 -0.32
N TYR A 82 -3.33 -9.59 0.38
CA TYR A 82 -2.18 -10.05 1.14
C TYR A 82 -2.52 -10.48 2.55
N TYR A 83 -3.77 -10.33 3.03
CA TYR A 83 -4.15 -10.58 4.42
C TYR A 83 -3.60 -11.90 4.98
N GLN A 84 -3.82 -13.01 4.27
CA GLN A 84 -3.37 -14.35 4.70
C GLN A 84 -1.83 -14.49 4.78
N ILE A 85 -1.09 -13.69 4.02
CA ILE A 85 0.38 -13.64 4.06
C ILE A 85 0.83 -12.67 5.16
N GLY A 86 0.18 -11.51 5.26
CA GLY A 86 0.47 -10.43 6.21
C GLY A 86 0.41 -10.87 7.67
N ILE A 87 -0.43 -11.86 8.01
CA ILE A 87 -0.49 -12.47 9.35
C ILE A 87 0.89 -12.99 9.79
N ALA A 88 1.64 -13.64 8.90
CA ALA A 88 2.98 -14.18 9.19
C ALA A 88 4.11 -13.24 8.74
N HIS A 89 3.83 -12.39 7.76
CA HIS A 89 4.81 -11.56 7.06
C HIS A 89 4.28 -10.12 6.90
N PRO A 90 4.17 -9.35 7.99
CA PRO A 90 3.58 -8.00 7.95
C PRO A 90 4.38 -7.03 7.06
N GLU A 91 5.66 -7.33 6.76
CA GLU A 91 6.47 -6.57 5.82
C GLU A 91 5.87 -6.50 4.40
N VAL A 92 5.01 -7.45 4.00
CA VAL A 92 4.31 -7.41 2.70
C VAL A 92 3.39 -6.20 2.59
N CYS A 93 2.84 -5.71 3.70
CA CYS A 93 1.97 -4.52 3.73
C CYS A 93 2.74 -3.21 3.46
N THR A 94 4.05 -3.26 3.23
CA THR A 94 4.80 -2.09 2.76
C THR A 94 4.57 -1.82 1.28
N VAL A 95 4.06 -2.81 0.53
CA VAL A 95 3.82 -2.70 -0.92
C VAL A 95 2.73 -1.66 -1.20
N ASP A 96 1.54 -1.84 -0.63
CA ASP A 96 0.40 -0.93 -0.76
C ASP A 96 0.71 0.44 -0.16
N GLN A 97 1.30 0.50 1.04
CA GLN A 97 1.68 1.77 1.65
C GLN A 97 2.64 2.58 0.76
N THR A 98 3.66 1.93 0.19
CA THR A 98 4.63 2.59 -0.70
C THR A 98 3.95 3.06 -1.98
N LEU A 99 3.13 2.21 -2.58
CA LEU A 99 2.38 2.53 -3.79
C LEU A 99 1.51 3.76 -3.59
N ILE A 100 0.68 3.79 -2.54
CA ILE A 100 -0.21 4.92 -2.23
C ILE A 100 0.63 6.19 -2.03
N SER A 101 1.66 6.14 -1.20
CA SER A 101 2.55 7.28 -0.92
C SER A 101 3.17 7.89 -2.17
N LYS A 102 3.69 7.02 -3.05
CA LYS A 102 4.40 7.43 -4.26
C LYS A 102 3.44 8.01 -5.30
N MET A 103 2.29 7.38 -5.52
CA MET A 103 1.30 7.84 -6.49
C MET A 103 0.66 9.18 -6.08
N LEU A 104 0.45 9.40 -4.78
CA LEU A 104 -0.05 10.67 -4.26
C LEU A 104 1.05 11.74 -4.14
N ALA A 105 2.33 11.34 -4.16
CA ALA A 105 3.48 12.18 -3.88
C ALA A 105 3.42 12.86 -2.50
N LEU A 106 2.86 12.15 -1.51
CA LEU A 106 2.69 12.63 -0.13
C LEU A 106 2.95 11.48 0.85
N PRO A 107 3.53 11.78 2.03
CA PRO A 107 3.66 10.77 3.07
C PRO A 107 2.28 10.31 3.53
N VAL A 108 2.13 9.01 3.72
CA VAL A 108 0.89 8.38 4.21
C VAL A 108 1.14 7.67 5.52
N ASN A 109 0.20 7.85 6.45
CA ASN A 109 0.26 7.23 7.76
C ASN A 109 -0.84 6.19 7.90
N ARG A 110 -0.47 4.94 8.18
CA ARG A 110 -1.43 3.89 8.53
C ARG A 110 -1.91 4.11 9.95
N VAL A 111 -3.21 4.39 10.12
CA VAL A 111 -3.84 4.65 11.44
C VAL A 111 -4.67 3.47 11.94
N GLN A 112 -5.07 2.57 11.04
CA GLN A 112 -5.76 1.32 11.36
C GLN A 112 -5.17 0.20 10.52
N CYS A 113 -5.17 -1.02 11.05
CA CYS A 113 -4.66 -2.20 10.38
C CYS A 113 -5.53 -3.40 10.70
N ILE A 114 -5.91 -4.16 9.68
CA ILE A 114 -6.67 -5.40 9.85
C ILE A 114 -5.88 -6.45 10.66
N LEU A 115 -4.55 -6.43 10.58
CA LEU A 115 -3.68 -7.32 11.35
C LEU A 115 -3.68 -6.99 12.86
N ASP A 116 -4.07 -5.77 13.23
CA ASP A 116 -4.20 -5.32 14.62
C ASP A 116 -5.64 -5.48 15.15
N GLY A 117 -6.52 -6.16 14.40
CA GLY A 117 -7.92 -6.42 14.77
C GLY A 117 -8.91 -5.33 14.35
N SER A 118 -8.49 -4.34 13.56
CA SER A 118 -9.42 -3.39 12.93
C SER A 118 -10.22 -4.06 11.80
N ALA A 119 -11.33 -3.44 11.38
CA ALA A 119 -12.13 -3.97 10.27
C ALA A 119 -11.40 -3.95 8.92
N HIS A 120 -10.53 -2.96 8.70
CA HIS A 120 -9.71 -2.77 7.50
C HIS A 120 -8.48 -1.92 7.82
N CYS A 121 -7.53 -1.85 6.88
CA CYS A 121 -6.45 -0.88 6.96
C CYS A 121 -6.96 0.50 6.54
N THR A 122 -6.54 1.54 7.27
CA THR A 122 -6.85 2.94 6.92
C THR A 122 -5.58 3.75 6.88
N TYR A 123 -5.37 4.46 5.77
CA TYR A 123 -4.28 5.40 5.57
C TYR A 123 -4.81 6.84 5.61
N VAL A 124 -4.05 7.74 6.25
CA VAL A 124 -4.36 9.16 6.31
C VAL A 124 -3.30 9.94 5.56
N VAL A 125 -3.75 10.84 4.69
CA VAL A 125 -2.92 11.77 3.92
C VAL A 125 -3.35 13.19 4.26
N GLN A 126 -2.42 14.02 4.72
CA GLN A 126 -2.71 15.43 4.99
C GLN A 126 -2.72 16.19 3.66
N GLN A 127 -3.71 17.06 3.45
CA GLN A 127 -3.64 18.01 2.36
C GLN A 127 -2.42 18.91 2.60
N SER A 128 -1.50 18.99 1.64
CA SER A 128 -0.48 20.01 1.67
C SER A 128 -1.19 21.36 1.62
N LYS A 129 -1.23 22.09 2.75
CA LYS A 129 -1.61 23.49 2.73
C LYS A 129 -0.56 24.18 1.88
N ASN A 130 -0.89 24.44 0.61
CA ASN A 130 -0.09 25.33 -0.23
C ASN A 130 0.03 26.63 0.55
N LYS A 131 1.26 26.93 0.98
CA LYS A 131 1.63 28.19 1.59
C LYS A 131 2.17 29.11 0.50
#